data_AF-A0A7K6I2S0-F1
#
_entry.id   AF-A0A7K6I2S0-F1
#
_cell.length_a   1.000
_cell.length_b   1.000
_cell.length_c   1.000
_cell.angle_alpha   90.00
_cell.angle_beta   90.00
_cell.angle_gamma   90.00
#
_symmetry.space_group_name_H-M   'P 1'
#
loop_
_entity.id
_entity.type
_entity.pdbx_description
1 polymer ?
#
loop_
_entity_poly.entity_id
_entity_poly.type
_entity_poly.pdbx_seq_one_letter_code
_entity_poly.pdbx_strand_id
1 'polypeptide(L)'
;QFLSLCAPLTQEHPEVLPFLSSRHLRAHPDFRGSAEFRNILGRLLRRARSRRSKIYVYINELCTVLKARALRRRLPLRALEPHGAAARSPPGDPARPSQNPGAPSQNSSAPSLDPEAPSLDPEAPSLDPEAPSRDADGSSRDADGSSRDGPAARPGGSKRQIRYLENLLRVYAGEIRRLQERELDFQDLDSADSPYLQENRLKRRMMRIFRRLCQLKECSSLTGRVLEQRIRFRGTRYPEVNRSIERFINRPDAFPDYSDILREIRGASARHGLGLGRRQMENMAQEAFREVGNRLQERRHLDLVYNFGSHLTDQYRPG
;
A
#
# COMPACT_ATOMS: atom_id res chain seq x y z
N GLN A 1 11.70 -31.99 -21.74
CA GLN A 1 13.03 -31.43 -22.08
C GLN A 1 13.76 -30.84 -20.88
N PHE A 2 13.41 -29.65 -20.33
CA PHE A 2 14.12 -29.10 -19.16
C PHE A 2 13.84 -29.91 -17.88
N LEU A 3 12.56 -30.09 -17.50
CA LEU A 3 12.17 -30.90 -16.33
C LEU A 3 12.75 -32.33 -16.36
N SER A 4 12.75 -32.97 -17.54
CA SER A 4 13.33 -34.30 -17.76
C SER A 4 14.86 -34.34 -17.67
N LEU A 5 15.55 -33.19 -17.73
CA LEU A 5 16.99 -33.08 -17.46
C LEU A 5 17.25 -32.73 -15.99
N CYS A 6 16.33 -32.02 -15.33
CA CYS A 6 16.38 -31.80 -13.88
C CYS A 6 16.12 -33.07 -13.07
N ALA A 7 15.15 -33.91 -13.48
CA ALA A 7 14.69 -35.07 -12.72
C ALA A 7 15.80 -36.02 -12.19
N PRO A 8 16.78 -36.47 -13.00
CA PRO A 8 17.89 -37.29 -12.48
C PRO A 8 18.95 -36.50 -11.69
N LEU A 9 18.87 -35.17 -11.66
CA LEU A 9 19.81 -34.28 -10.98
C LEU A 9 19.22 -33.60 -9.72
N THR A 10 17.94 -33.84 -9.42
CA THR A 10 17.24 -33.33 -8.22
C THR A 10 16.57 -34.46 -7.44
N GLN A 11 17.17 -35.66 -7.43
CA GLN A 11 16.60 -36.85 -6.77
C GLN A 11 16.43 -36.67 -5.25
N GLU A 12 17.33 -35.92 -4.60
CA GLU A 12 17.26 -35.57 -3.17
C GLU A 12 16.11 -34.61 -2.85
N HIS A 13 15.59 -33.88 -3.84
CA HIS A 13 14.55 -32.86 -3.70
C HIS A 13 13.47 -33.00 -4.80
N PRO A 14 12.64 -34.06 -4.76
CA PRO A 14 11.65 -34.35 -5.82
C PRO A 14 10.59 -33.25 -5.97
N GLU A 15 10.31 -32.49 -4.90
CA GLU A 15 9.36 -31.36 -4.88
C GLU A 15 9.68 -30.23 -5.87
N VAL A 16 10.94 -30.14 -6.32
CA VAL A 16 11.39 -29.10 -7.26
C VAL A 16 10.70 -29.22 -8.64
N LEU A 17 10.32 -30.44 -9.06
CA LEU A 17 9.64 -30.68 -10.33
C LEU A 17 8.16 -30.19 -10.33
N PRO A 18 7.29 -30.54 -9.36
CA PRO A 18 5.96 -29.94 -9.27
C PRO A 18 6.01 -28.44 -8.96
N PHE A 19 6.99 -27.96 -8.16
CA PHE A 19 7.17 -26.51 -7.93
C PHE A 19 7.44 -25.76 -9.23
N LEU A 20 8.41 -26.20 -10.05
CA LEU A 20 8.68 -25.62 -11.37
C LEU A 20 7.46 -25.67 -12.30
N SER A 21 6.69 -26.75 -12.25
CA SER A 21 5.50 -26.94 -13.08
C SER A 21 4.38 -25.96 -12.67
N SER A 22 4.15 -25.77 -11.37
CA SER A 22 3.25 -24.75 -10.81
C SER A 22 3.69 -23.33 -11.18
N ARG A 23 4.99 -23.02 -11.06
CA ARG A 23 5.57 -21.72 -11.47
C ARG A 23 5.38 -21.46 -12.97
N HIS A 24 5.52 -22.48 -13.82
CA HIS A 24 5.26 -22.35 -15.25
C HIS A 24 3.77 -22.14 -15.56
N LEU A 25 2.86 -22.84 -14.87
CA LEU A 25 1.42 -22.67 -15.05
C LEU A 25 0.93 -21.27 -14.63
N ARG A 26 1.54 -20.67 -13.59
CA ARG A 26 1.25 -19.32 -13.07
C ARG A 26 1.81 -18.16 -13.92
N ALA A 27 2.67 -18.45 -14.91
CA ALA A 27 3.23 -17.44 -15.81
C ALA A 27 2.24 -17.03 -16.93
N HIS A 28 2.38 -15.82 -17.47
CA HIS A 28 1.49 -15.29 -18.52
C HIS A 28 1.44 -16.22 -19.74
N PRO A 29 0.26 -16.56 -20.30
CA PRO A 29 0.14 -17.45 -21.47
C PRO A 29 1.03 -17.01 -22.64
N ASP A 30 0.98 -15.74 -23.01
CA ASP A 30 1.75 -15.18 -24.13
C ASP A 30 3.26 -15.25 -23.87
N PHE A 31 3.70 -15.05 -22.62
CA PHE A 31 5.10 -15.25 -22.26
C PHE A 31 5.51 -16.73 -22.38
N ARG A 32 4.64 -17.67 -21.99
CA ARG A 32 4.90 -19.11 -22.13
C ARG A 32 5.01 -19.55 -23.60
N GLY A 33 4.31 -18.88 -24.52
CA GLY A 33 4.44 -19.09 -25.97
C GLY A 33 5.59 -18.31 -26.65
N SER A 34 6.05 -17.23 -26.03
CA SER A 34 7.01 -16.28 -26.61
C SER A 34 8.34 -16.92 -27.05
N ALA A 35 8.92 -16.36 -28.11
CA ALA A 35 10.30 -16.65 -28.52
C ALA A 35 11.30 -16.36 -27.39
N GLU A 36 11.04 -15.37 -26.53
CA GLU A 36 11.92 -15.03 -25.41
C GLU A 36 12.01 -16.15 -24.38
N PHE A 37 10.88 -16.75 -23.97
CA PHE A 37 10.88 -17.88 -23.04
C PHE A 37 11.57 -19.11 -23.64
N ARG A 38 11.39 -19.36 -24.95
CA ARG A 38 12.12 -20.40 -25.69
C ARG A 38 13.64 -20.12 -25.70
N ASN A 39 14.06 -18.87 -25.89
CA ASN A 39 15.48 -18.48 -25.86
C ASN A 39 16.09 -18.63 -24.46
N ILE A 40 15.37 -18.25 -23.40
CA ILE A 40 15.79 -18.42 -22.01
C ILE A 40 15.91 -19.92 -21.66
N LEU A 41 14.92 -20.75 -21.98
CA LEU A 41 15.00 -22.20 -21.82
C LEU A 41 16.15 -22.81 -22.63
N GLY A 42 16.37 -22.36 -23.86
CA GLY A 42 17.49 -22.80 -24.70
C GLY A 42 18.87 -22.42 -24.14
N ARG A 43 18.99 -21.26 -23.47
CA ARG A 43 20.20 -20.86 -22.72
C ARG A 43 20.41 -21.77 -21.52
N LEU A 44 19.37 -22.00 -20.73
CA LEU A 44 19.40 -22.82 -19.52
C LEU A 44 19.69 -24.30 -19.83
N LEU A 45 19.06 -24.88 -20.86
CA LEU A 45 19.32 -26.24 -21.34
C LEU A 45 20.79 -26.44 -21.73
N ARG A 46 21.39 -25.49 -22.45
CA ARG A 46 22.82 -25.55 -22.84
C ARG A 46 23.74 -25.45 -21.62
N ARG A 47 23.46 -24.54 -20.67
CA ARG A 47 24.22 -24.40 -19.40
C ARG A 47 24.10 -25.64 -18.50
N ALA A 48 22.90 -26.19 -18.34
CA ALA A 48 22.65 -27.38 -17.52
C ALA A 48 23.28 -28.65 -18.11
N ARG A 49 23.36 -28.76 -19.45
CA ARG A 49 24.09 -29.84 -20.13
C ARG A 49 25.60 -29.78 -19.91
N SER A 50 26.21 -28.58 -19.90
CA SER A 50 27.67 -28.44 -19.74
C SER A 50 28.15 -28.40 -18.28
N ARG A 51 27.33 -27.93 -17.32
CA ARG A 51 27.70 -27.81 -15.90
C ARG A 51 26.57 -28.28 -14.97
N ARG A 52 26.33 -29.59 -14.97
CA ARG A 52 25.27 -30.26 -14.18
C ARG A 52 25.30 -29.91 -12.68
N SER A 53 26.48 -29.70 -12.09
CA SER A 53 26.63 -29.32 -10.67
C SER A 53 26.02 -27.96 -10.27
N LYS A 54 25.60 -27.13 -11.24
CA LYS A 54 24.87 -25.87 -10.98
C LYS A 54 23.38 -25.94 -11.33
N ILE A 55 22.80 -27.14 -11.39
CA ILE A 55 21.38 -27.35 -11.77
C ILE A 55 20.40 -26.50 -10.94
N TYR A 56 20.57 -26.43 -9.62
CA TYR A 56 19.73 -25.62 -8.73
C TYR A 56 19.83 -24.11 -9.02
N VAL A 57 20.99 -23.62 -9.49
CA VAL A 57 21.16 -22.22 -9.90
C VAL A 57 20.38 -21.94 -11.19
N TYR A 58 20.40 -22.87 -12.15
CA TYR A 58 19.64 -22.74 -13.41
C TYR A 58 18.12 -22.91 -13.19
N ILE A 59 17.74 -23.73 -12.22
CA ILE A 59 16.35 -23.84 -11.74
C ILE A 59 15.91 -22.52 -11.10
N ASN A 60 16.76 -21.88 -10.27
CA ASN A 60 16.42 -20.59 -9.67
C ASN A 60 16.41 -19.43 -10.69
N GLU A 61 17.31 -19.44 -11.69
CA GLU A 61 17.27 -18.51 -12.84
C GLU A 61 15.91 -18.62 -13.58
N LEU A 62 15.41 -19.84 -13.78
CA LEU A 62 14.09 -20.09 -14.39
C LEU A 62 12.92 -19.67 -13.48
N CYS A 63 12.95 -20.04 -12.19
CA CYS A 63 11.94 -19.66 -11.20
C CYS A 63 11.80 -18.14 -11.09
N THR A 64 12.92 -17.42 -11.08
CA THR A 64 12.96 -15.94 -11.02
C THR A 64 12.30 -15.33 -12.25
N VAL A 65 12.64 -15.81 -13.46
CA VAL A 65 12.02 -15.36 -14.72
C VAL A 65 10.51 -15.63 -14.74
N LEU A 66 10.06 -16.81 -14.31
CA LEU A 66 8.64 -17.15 -14.24
C LEU A 66 7.89 -16.32 -13.18
N LYS A 67 8.51 -16.06 -12.02
CA LYS A 67 7.96 -15.23 -10.93
C LYS A 67 7.82 -13.76 -11.34
N ALA A 68 8.76 -13.24 -12.13
CA ALA A 68 8.72 -11.87 -12.66
C ALA A 68 7.56 -11.65 -13.66
N ARG A 69 7.12 -12.69 -14.38
CA ARG A 69 6.05 -12.64 -15.39
C ARG A 69 4.84 -13.52 -15.03
N ALA A 70 4.57 -13.63 -13.74
CA ALA A 70 3.37 -14.27 -13.21
C ALA A 70 2.12 -13.39 -13.40
N LEU A 71 0.97 -14.03 -13.63
CA LEU A 71 -0.33 -13.35 -13.69
C LEU A 71 -0.66 -12.71 -12.33
N ARG A 72 -0.66 -11.37 -12.26
CA ARG A 72 -1.16 -10.62 -11.09
C ARG A 72 -2.68 -10.62 -11.11
N ARG A 73 -3.34 -11.52 -10.36
CA ARG A 73 -4.82 -11.56 -10.32
C ARG A 73 -5.32 -10.37 -9.51
N ARG A 74 -6.07 -9.46 -10.16
CA ARG A 74 -6.90 -8.48 -9.44
C ARG A 74 -7.97 -9.26 -8.67
N LEU A 75 -7.95 -9.19 -7.34
CA LEU A 75 -8.95 -9.84 -6.51
C LEU A 75 -10.33 -9.21 -6.74
N PRO A 76 -11.40 -10.00 -7.01
CA PRO A 76 -12.76 -9.49 -6.95
C PRO A 76 -13.08 -9.08 -5.51
N LEU A 77 -13.48 -7.83 -5.30
CA LEU A 77 -13.99 -7.38 -4.01
C LEU A 77 -15.39 -7.98 -3.82
N ARG A 78 -15.53 -8.94 -2.90
CA ARG A 78 -16.85 -9.47 -2.54
C ARG A 78 -17.65 -8.38 -1.83
N ALA A 79 -18.85 -8.09 -2.33
CA ALA A 79 -19.78 -7.21 -1.64
C ALA A 79 -20.19 -7.83 -0.29
N LEU A 80 -20.34 -6.98 0.73
CA LEU A 80 -20.94 -7.37 2.00
C LEU A 80 -22.45 -7.20 1.88
N GLU A 81 -23.17 -8.32 1.91
CA GLU A 81 -24.63 -8.32 1.98
C GLU A 81 -25.10 -7.68 3.29
N PRO A 82 -26.09 -6.76 3.26
CA PRO A 82 -26.57 -6.06 4.44
C PRO A 82 -27.53 -6.93 5.27
N HIS A 83 -27.01 -7.65 6.27
CA HIS A 83 -27.86 -8.35 7.24
C HIS A 83 -28.61 -7.37 8.15
N GLY A 84 -29.93 -7.55 8.27
CA GLY A 84 -30.78 -6.83 9.22
C GLY A 84 -32.08 -7.57 9.54
N ALA A 85 -32.30 -7.82 10.84
CA ALA A 85 -33.52 -8.33 11.48
C ALA A 85 -33.98 -9.78 11.16
N ALA A 86 -34.68 -10.36 12.15
CA ALA A 86 -35.36 -11.67 12.12
C ALA A 86 -36.90 -11.44 12.09
N ALA A 87 -37.81 -12.42 12.09
CA ALA A 87 -37.73 -13.84 12.45
C ALA A 87 -38.91 -14.67 11.85
N ARG A 88 -39.00 -15.96 12.27
CA ARG A 88 -40.10 -16.95 12.12
C ARG A 88 -40.10 -17.89 10.90
N SER A 89 -39.72 -19.14 11.18
CA SER A 89 -40.22 -20.39 10.57
C SER A 89 -41.34 -20.97 11.49
N PRO A 90 -41.88 -22.21 11.32
CA PRO A 90 -41.70 -23.27 10.29
C PRO A 90 -43.10 -23.80 9.81
N PRO A 91 -43.33 -25.09 9.42
CA PRO A 91 -42.48 -26.15 8.84
C PRO A 91 -42.99 -26.71 7.48
N GLY A 92 -42.21 -27.58 6.80
CA GLY A 92 -42.72 -28.40 5.68
C GLY A 92 -41.65 -29.04 4.77
N ASP A 93 -41.46 -30.37 4.89
CA ASP A 93 -40.57 -31.24 4.09
C ASP A 93 -41.38 -32.06 3.05
N PRO A 94 -40.76 -32.85 2.12
CA PRO A 94 -39.65 -32.52 1.22
C PRO A 94 -39.84 -33.07 -0.24
N ALA A 95 -38.75 -33.07 -1.02
CA ALA A 95 -38.43 -33.97 -2.16
C ALA A 95 -38.97 -33.72 -3.60
N ARG A 96 -38.06 -33.35 -4.53
CA ARG A 96 -37.48 -34.27 -5.55
C ARG A 96 -36.34 -33.61 -6.37
N PRO A 97 -35.39 -34.37 -6.96
CA PRO A 97 -34.31 -33.85 -7.81
C PRO A 97 -34.51 -34.15 -9.31
N SER A 98 -33.93 -33.34 -10.22
CA SER A 98 -33.41 -33.80 -11.53
C SER A 98 -32.57 -32.78 -12.31
N GLN A 99 -31.38 -33.26 -12.73
CA GLN A 99 -30.78 -33.16 -14.07
C GLN A 99 -30.22 -31.83 -14.65
N ASN A 100 -29.09 -32.02 -15.33
CA ASN A 100 -28.25 -31.13 -16.16
C ASN A 100 -28.48 -31.56 -17.66
N PRO A 101 -27.70 -31.20 -18.72
CA PRO A 101 -26.71 -30.14 -18.94
C PRO A 101 -26.83 -29.40 -20.33
N GLY A 102 -25.85 -28.56 -20.69
CA GLY A 102 -25.53 -28.13 -22.08
C GLY A 102 -25.85 -26.65 -22.41
N ALA A 103 -25.19 -25.96 -23.35
CA ALA A 103 -24.06 -26.27 -24.26
C ALA A 103 -23.26 -24.96 -24.65
N PRO A 104 -22.11 -25.01 -25.38
CA PRO A 104 -21.15 -23.89 -25.47
C PRO A 104 -20.90 -23.28 -26.88
N SER A 105 -20.18 -22.14 -26.93
CA SER A 105 -19.60 -21.52 -28.14
C SER A 105 -18.32 -20.70 -27.81
N GLN A 106 -17.71 -20.01 -28.79
CA GLN A 106 -16.45 -20.41 -29.44
C GLN A 106 -15.84 -19.27 -30.31
N ASN A 107 -14.54 -19.04 -30.18
CA ASN A 107 -13.61 -18.37 -31.15
C ASN A 107 -13.95 -16.89 -31.51
N SER A 108 -13.13 -16.06 -32.18
CA SER A 108 -11.84 -16.18 -32.92
C SER A 108 -11.05 -14.83 -32.76
N SER A 109 -9.72 -14.69 -32.60
CA SER A 109 -8.55 -14.87 -33.53
C SER A 109 -8.04 -13.63 -34.32
N ALA A 110 -7.11 -12.85 -33.71
CA ALA A 110 -5.89 -12.19 -34.30
C ALA A 110 -6.01 -11.22 -35.54
N PRO A 111 -4.91 -10.56 -36.07
CA PRO A 111 -3.50 -10.47 -35.64
C PRO A 111 -2.79 -9.05 -35.71
N SER A 112 -1.53 -9.00 -35.25
CA SER A 112 -0.38 -8.13 -35.70
C SER A 112 -0.38 -6.59 -35.57
N LEU A 113 0.55 -6.02 -34.77
CA LEU A 113 1.84 -5.42 -35.20
C LEU A 113 2.64 -4.81 -34.02
N ASP A 114 3.98 -4.79 -34.13
CA ASP A 114 5.01 -4.18 -33.26
C ASP A 114 5.55 -2.88 -33.94
N PRO A 115 6.17 -1.86 -33.26
CA PRO A 115 7.35 -2.08 -32.40
C PRO A 115 7.64 -1.11 -31.21
N GLU A 116 8.65 -1.53 -30.43
CA GLU A 116 9.54 -0.78 -29.53
C GLU A 116 8.98 -0.01 -28.31
N ALA A 117 9.88 0.21 -27.36
CA ALA A 117 9.70 0.91 -26.08
C ALA A 117 10.63 2.16 -26.10
N PRO A 118 10.45 3.21 -25.26
CA PRO A 118 10.50 3.02 -23.80
C PRO A 118 9.69 4.01 -22.91
N SER A 119 9.68 3.69 -21.61
CA SER A 119 9.56 4.62 -20.46
C SER A 119 8.17 4.96 -19.89
N LEU A 120 8.15 5.08 -18.56
CA LEU A 120 7.27 5.91 -17.71
C LEU A 120 5.76 5.58 -17.59
N ASP A 121 5.36 5.16 -16.38
CA ASP A 121 4.12 5.66 -15.73
C ASP A 121 4.15 7.21 -15.72
N PRO A 122 3.02 7.95 -15.86
CA PRO A 122 1.77 7.61 -15.17
C PRO A 122 0.45 7.95 -15.89
N GLU A 123 -0.57 7.10 -15.69
CA GLU A 123 -1.97 7.54 -15.80
C GLU A 123 -2.80 7.18 -14.57
N ALA A 124 -3.63 8.13 -14.16
CA ALA A 124 -4.77 7.93 -13.27
C ALA A 124 -6.05 7.99 -14.11
N PRO A 125 -7.07 7.18 -13.84
CA PRO A 125 -8.33 7.30 -14.55
C PRO A 125 -9.04 8.60 -14.16
N SER A 126 -9.09 9.54 -15.10
CA SER A 126 -10.04 10.66 -15.09
C SER A 126 -11.46 10.11 -14.99
N LEU A 127 -12.29 10.73 -14.15
CA LEU A 127 -13.70 10.36 -13.98
C LEU A 127 -14.54 11.62 -13.85
N ASP A 128 -14.70 12.32 -14.97
CA ASP A 128 -15.69 13.37 -15.14
C ASP A 128 -17.05 12.72 -15.43
N PRO A 129 -18.09 12.99 -14.63
CA PRO A 129 -19.45 12.58 -14.95
C PRO A 129 -20.16 13.71 -15.69
N GLU A 130 -20.47 13.51 -16.97
CA GLU A 130 -21.41 14.39 -17.68
C GLU A 130 -22.76 14.45 -16.95
N ALA A 131 -23.35 15.64 -16.92
CA ALA A 131 -24.74 15.85 -16.53
C ALA A 131 -25.47 16.45 -17.75
N PRO A 132 -26.65 15.94 -18.13
CA PRO A 132 -27.35 16.41 -19.32
C PRO A 132 -28.00 17.78 -19.08
N SER A 133 -27.57 18.80 -19.82
CA SER A 133 -28.25 20.09 -19.93
C SER A 133 -29.32 20.05 -21.03
N ARG A 134 -30.48 20.65 -20.74
CA ARG A 134 -31.49 21.09 -21.73
C ARG A 134 -32.19 22.33 -21.18
N ASP A 135 -32.23 23.39 -21.97
CA ASP A 135 -32.71 24.72 -21.59
C ASP A 135 -34.05 25.09 -22.28
N ALA A 136 -34.65 26.21 -21.82
CA ALA A 136 -35.87 26.89 -22.32
C ALA A 136 -37.21 26.13 -22.13
N ASP A 137 -38.33 26.74 -21.70
CA ASP A 137 -38.66 28.11 -21.23
C ASP A 137 -39.93 28.03 -20.32
N GLY A 138 -40.32 28.93 -19.40
CA GLY A 138 -39.74 30.19 -18.91
C GLY A 138 -40.82 31.11 -18.29
N SER A 139 -40.91 32.37 -18.75
CA SER A 139 -41.93 33.40 -18.42
C SER A 139 -42.15 33.82 -16.94
N SER A 140 -41.40 34.85 -16.53
CA SER A 140 -41.75 35.98 -15.63
C SER A 140 -42.74 35.82 -14.45
N ARG A 141 -42.31 36.28 -13.26
CA ARG A 141 -42.92 37.45 -12.56
C ARG A 141 -42.02 37.99 -11.44
N ASP A 142 -42.29 39.24 -11.08
CA ASP A 142 -41.42 40.13 -10.28
C ASP A 142 -41.66 40.02 -8.76
N ALA A 143 -40.63 40.31 -7.96
CA ALA A 143 -40.63 41.45 -7.01
C ALA A 143 -39.53 41.38 -5.93
N ASP A 144 -38.92 42.55 -5.70
CA ASP A 144 -38.19 42.99 -4.49
C ASP A 144 -36.94 42.21 -4.03
N GLY A 145 -36.08 42.88 -3.25
CA GLY A 145 -34.74 42.40 -2.91
C GLY A 145 -34.31 42.64 -1.47
N SER A 146 -33.38 41.82 -0.99
CA SER A 146 -32.64 42.13 0.23
C SER A 146 -31.22 41.55 0.13
N SER A 147 -30.23 42.44 0.07
CA SER A 147 -28.82 42.08 0.11
C SER A 147 -28.46 41.48 1.46
N ARG A 148 -28.01 40.21 1.45
CA ARG A 148 -27.39 39.57 2.62
C ARG A 148 -26.11 38.85 2.20
N ASP A 149 -25.00 39.59 2.28
CA ASP A 149 -23.66 39.03 2.29
C ASP A 149 -23.47 38.11 3.51
N GLY A 150 -23.79 36.84 3.33
CA GLY A 150 -23.24 35.75 4.13
C GLY A 150 -22.05 35.15 3.40
N PRO A 151 -20.93 34.83 4.07
CA PRO A 151 -19.79 34.20 3.39
C PRO A 151 -20.24 32.85 2.83
N ALA A 152 -20.31 32.76 1.50
CA ALA A 152 -20.77 31.57 0.81
C ALA A 152 -19.87 30.38 1.17
N ALA A 153 -20.39 29.50 2.04
CA ALA A 153 -19.70 28.29 2.44
C ALA A 153 -19.41 27.48 1.17
N ARG A 154 -18.13 27.36 0.81
CA ARG A 154 -17.69 26.63 -0.37
C ARG A 154 -18.30 25.23 -0.31
N PRO A 155 -18.88 24.70 -1.41
CA PRO A 155 -19.56 23.42 -1.38
C PRO A 155 -18.54 22.30 -1.16
N GLY A 156 -18.33 21.96 0.11
CA GLY A 156 -17.54 20.80 0.53
C GLY A 156 -18.00 19.55 -0.22
N GLY A 157 -17.06 18.64 -0.46
CA GLY A 157 -17.17 17.60 -1.49
C GLY A 157 -18.49 16.85 -1.46
N SER A 158 -19.07 16.61 -2.66
CA SER A 158 -20.42 16.08 -2.82
C SER A 158 -20.78 15.02 -1.78
N LYS A 159 -21.87 15.25 -1.03
CA LYS A 159 -22.29 14.38 0.10
C LYS A 159 -22.45 12.91 -0.32
N ARG A 160 -22.77 12.65 -1.60
CA ARG A 160 -22.81 11.30 -2.21
C ARG A 160 -21.41 10.70 -2.36
N GLN A 161 -20.43 11.48 -2.82
CA GLN A 161 -19.03 11.07 -2.96
C GLN A 161 -18.37 10.79 -1.60
N ILE A 162 -18.62 11.63 -0.59
CA ILE A 162 -18.14 11.39 0.78
C ILE A 162 -18.66 10.06 1.32
N ARG A 163 -19.99 9.84 1.28
CA ARG A 163 -20.61 8.56 1.72
C ARG A 163 -20.07 7.34 0.97
N TYR A 164 -19.84 7.47 -0.33
CA TYR A 164 -19.25 6.40 -1.15
C TYR A 164 -17.81 6.06 -0.69
N LEU A 165 -16.97 7.07 -0.49
CA LEU A 165 -15.59 6.88 -0.04
C LEU A 165 -15.51 6.36 1.40
N GLU A 166 -16.41 6.75 2.29
CA GLU A 166 -16.54 6.21 3.65
C GLU A 166 -16.95 4.72 3.63
N ASN A 167 -17.91 4.35 2.77
CA ASN A 167 -18.29 2.94 2.60
C ASN A 167 -17.15 2.11 2.00
N LEU A 168 -16.42 2.65 1.01
CA LEU A 168 -15.25 1.99 0.43
C LEU A 168 -14.12 1.80 1.45
N LEU A 169 -13.94 2.77 2.36
CA LEU A 169 -13.00 2.64 3.49
C LEU A 169 -13.41 1.48 4.42
N ARG A 170 -14.71 1.34 4.72
CA ARG A 170 -15.26 0.23 5.53
C ARG A 170 -15.06 -1.13 4.86
N VAL A 171 -15.31 -1.23 3.55
CA VAL A 171 -15.08 -2.46 2.77
C VAL A 171 -13.60 -2.85 2.78
N TYR A 172 -12.69 -1.88 2.61
CA TYR A 172 -11.24 -2.14 2.69
C TYR A 172 -10.79 -2.54 4.09
N ALA A 173 -11.36 -1.95 5.16
CA ALA A 173 -11.06 -2.35 6.53
C ALA A 173 -11.49 -3.81 6.82
N GLY A 174 -12.66 -4.23 6.33
CA GLY A 174 -13.13 -5.62 6.45
C GLY A 174 -12.24 -6.62 5.71
N GLU A 175 -11.88 -6.32 4.45
CA GLU A 175 -10.99 -7.18 3.66
C GLU A 175 -9.55 -7.23 4.22
N ILE A 176 -9.06 -6.14 4.83
CA ILE A 176 -7.77 -6.14 5.55
C ILE A 176 -7.81 -7.12 6.73
N ARG A 177 -8.86 -7.11 7.56
CA ARG A 177 -8.99 -8.07 8.68
C ARG A 177 -9.01 -9.52 8.18
N ARG A 178 -9.81 -9.79 7.13
CA ARG A 178 -9.93 -11.11 6.49
C ARG A 178 -8.60 -11.61 5.86
N LEU A 179 -7.69 -10.71 5.52
CA LEU A 179 -6.34 -11.05 5.03
C LEU A 179 -5.32 -11.22 6.16
N GLN A 180 -5.53 -10.55 7.31
CA GLN A 180 -4.72 -10.72 8.53
C GLN A 180 -5.04 -12.02 9.27
N GLU A 181 -6.30 -12.45 9.24
CA GLU A 181 -6.78 -13.74 9.76
C GLU A 181 -6.39 -14.94 8.89
N ARG A 182 -5.93 -14.71 7.65
CA ARG A 182 -5.59 -15.79 6.73
C ARG A 182 -4.14 -16.25 6.93
N GLU A 183 -4.00 -17.52 7.29
CA GLU A 183 -2.73 -18.25 7.30
C GLU A 183 -2.04 -18.25 5.91
N LEU A 184 -0.70 -18.20 5.92
CA LEU A 184 0.14 -18.28 4.72
C LEU A 184 0.88 -19.61 4.68
N ASP A 185 0.77 -20.33 3.57
CA ASP A 185 1.61 -21.49 3.29
C ASP A 185 2.97 -21.09 2.66
N PHE A 186 3.90 -22.04 2.57
CA PHE A 186 5.23 -21.81 2.00
C PHE A 186 5.21 -21.41 0.50
N GLN A 187 4.16 -21.74 -0.25
CA GLN A 187 4.01 -21.31 -1.65
C GLN A 187 3.51 -19.86 -1.74
N ASP A 188 2.68 -19.43 -0.78
CA ASP A 188 2.18 -18.07 -0.65
C ASP A 188 3.24 -17.10 -0.10
N LEU A 189 4.17 -17.52 0.76
CA LEU A 189 5.35 -16.69 1.11
C LEU A 189 6.12 -16.24 -0.14
N ASP A 190 6.18 -17.11 -1.14
CA ASP A 190 6.91 -16.89 -2.38
C ASP A 190 5.99 -16.43 -3.55
N SER A 191 4.75 -16.04 -3.22
CA SER A 191 3.69 -15.57 -4.14
C SER A 191 3.67 -14.05 -4.26
N ALA A 192 3.72 -13.53 -5.49
CA ALA A 192 3.61 -12.08 -5.73
C ALA A 192 2.26 -11.49 -5.29
N ASP A 193 1.23 -12.32 -5.15
CA ASP A 193 -0.11 -11.98 -4.68
C ASP A 193 -0.45 -12.69 -3.35
N SER A 194 0.54 -12.86 -2.46
CA SER A 194 0.33 -13.41 -1.11
C SER A 194 -0.67 -12.57 -0.29
N PRO A 195 -1.37 -13.14 0.71
CA PRO A 195 -2.30 -12.40 1.57
C PRO A 195 -1.68 -11.13 2.17
N TYR A 196 -0.46 -11.25 2.70
CA TYR A 196 0.34 -10.15 3.24
C TYR A 196 0.64 -9.03 2.21
N LEU A 197 0.99 -9.39 0.98
CA LEU A 197 1.22 -8.39 -0.09
C LEU A 197 -0.10 -7.77 -0.58
N GLN A 198 -1.21 -8.49 -0.54
CA GLN A 198 -2.54 -7.94 -0.81
C GLN A 198 -2.98 -6.95 0.27
N GLU A 199 -2.80 -7.29 1.55
CA GLU A 199 -3.07 -6.42 2.71
C GLU A 199 -2.31 -5.09 2.59
N ASN A 200 -1.01 -5.15 2.29
CA ASN A 200 -0.16 -3.98 2.08
C ASN A 200 -0.67 -3.10 0.90
N ARG A 201 -1.07 -3.71 -0.22
CA ARG A 201 -1.68 -3.00 -1.36
C ARG A 201 -3.00 -2.32 -0.98
N LEU A 202 -3.83 -2.96 -0.15
CA LEU A 202 -5.10 -2.38 0.34
C LEU A 202 -4.85 -1.24 1.32
N LYS A 203 -3.96 -1.39 2.31
CA LYS A 203 -3.56 -0.31 3.23
C LYS A 203 -3.08 0.95 2.46
N ARG A 204 -2.29 0.79 1.39
CA ARG A 204 -1.86 1.90 0.50
C ARG A 204 -2.99 2.51 -0.36
N ARG A 205 -4.10 1.80 -0.60
CA ARG A 205 -5.30 2.36 -1.26
C ARG A 205 -6.19 3.08 -0.24
N MET A 206 -6.39 2.47 0.93
CA MET A 206 -7.12 3.03 2.07
C MET A 206 -6.57 4.41 2.48
N MET A 207 -5.24 4.57 2.58
CA MET A 207 -4.64 5.88 2.92
C MET A 207 -4.83 6.94 1.81
N ARG A 208 -4.98 6.55 0.54
CA ARG A 208 -5.32 7.50 -0.54
C ARG A 208 -6.78 7.96 -0.46
N ILE A 209 -7.70 7.04 -0.13
CA ILE A 209 -9.11 7.36 0.14
C ILE A 209 -9.22 8.29 1.35
N PHE A 210 -8.50 8.01 2.44
CA PHE A 210 -8.45 8.86 3.63
C PHE A 210 -7.99 10.29 3.31
N ARG A 211 -6.87 10.45 2.58
CA ARG A 211 -6.40 11.78 2.15
C ARG A 211 -7.43 12.52 1.29
N ARG A 212 -8.14 11.82 0.40
CA ARG A 212 -9.21 12.44 -0.40
C ARG A 212 -10.44 12.80 0.43
N LEU A 213 -10.79 12.00 1.44
CA LEU A 213 -11.84 12.33 2.41
C LEU A 213 -11.48 13.56 3.25
N CYS A 214 -10.24 13.69 3.72
CA CYS A 214 -9.76 14.90 4.40
C CYS A 214 -9.91 16.14 3.51
N GLN A 215 -9.47 16.07 2.24
CA GLN A 215 -9.67 17.16 1.26
C GLN A 215 -11.14 17.53 1.08
N LEU A 216 -12.02 16.55 0.85
CA LEU A 216 -13.45 16.77 0.58
C LEU A 216 -14.21 17.28 1.83
N LYS A 217 -13.69 17.05 3.04
CA LYS A 217 -14.22 17.55 4.31
C LYS A 217 -13.50 18.80 4.85
N GLU A 218 -12.58 19.38 4.08
CA GLU A 218 -11.71 20.51 4.49
C GLU A 218 -10.99 20.27 5.85
N CYS A 219 -10.70 19.00 6.14
CA CYS A 219 -10.07 18.56 7.38
C CYS A 219 -8.58 18.29 7.20
N SER A 220 -7.80 18.42 8.28
CA SER A 220 -6.40 18.00 8.30
C SER A 220 -6.24 16.50 8.03
N SER A 221 -5.10 16.08 7.48
CA SER A 221 -4.75 14.67 7.28
C SER A 221 -3.97 14.06 8.45
N LEU A 222 -3.92 14.75 9.60
CA LEU A 222 -3.39 14.23 10.86
C LEU A 222 -4.26 13.06 11.34
N THR A 223 -3.62 12.07 11.95
CA THR A 223 -4.21 10.81 12.41
C THR A 223 -4.26 10.67 13.93
N GLY A 224 -3.70 11.62 14.68
CA GLY A 224 -3.61 11.59 16.14
C GLY A 224 -2.42 10.77 16.66
N ARG A 225 -1.51 10.35 15.77
CA ARG A 225 -0.35 9.52 16.10
C ARG A 225 0.63 10.22 17.03
N VAL A 226 1.36 9.45 17.83
CA VAL A 226 2.34 10.00 18.77
C VAL A 226 3.53 10.64 18.04
N LEU A 227 3.88 10.19 16.83
CA LEU A 227 4.84 10.90 15.96
C LEU A 227 4.38 12.30 15.53
N GLU A 228 3.08 12.59 15.48
CA GLU A 228 2.54 13.90 15.12
C GLU A 228 2.63 14.90 16.30
N GLN A 229 2.90 14.42 17.52
CA GLN A 229 3.00 15.27 18.70
C GLN A 229 4.32 16.06 18.71
N ARG A 230 4.19 17.38 18.87
CA ARG A 230 5.32 18.32 18.88
C ARG A 230 6.15 18.20 20.16
N ILE A 231 7.36 17.67 20.04
CA ILE A 231 8.35 17.67 21.13
C ILE A 231 8.76 19.12 21.39
N ARG A 232 8.58 19.60 22.63
CA ARG A 232 9.12 20.90 23.06
C ARG A 232 10.57 20.73 23.50
N PHE A 233 11.42 21.72 23.23
CA PHE A 233 12.82 21.72 23.66
C PHE A 233 13.19 23.01 24.40
N ARG A 234 13.78 22.84 25.59
CA ARG A 234 14.15 23.95 26.50
C ARG A 234 15.49 23.72 27.21
N GLY A 235 16.34 22.83 26.70
CA GLY A 235 17.58 22.41 27.36
C GLY A 235 18.63 23.51 27.51
N THR A 236 18.63 24.54 26.64
CA THR A 236 19.60 25.65 26.73
C THR A 236 19.00 26.91 27.35
N ARG A 237 19.85 27.79 27.87
CA ARG A 237 19.46 29.13 28.38
C ARG A 237 19.05 30.11 27.28
N TYR A 238 19.19 29.76 26.00
CA TYR A 238 19.01 30.66 24.86
C TYR A 238 17.73 30.32 24.08
N PRO A 239 16.66 31.13 24.16
CA PRO A 239 15.40 30.86 23.45
C PRO A 239 15.54 30.74 21.94
N GLU A 240 16.58 31.31 21.34
CA GLU A 240 16.89 31.32 19.91
C GLU A 240 17.36 29.94 19.46
N VAL A 241 18.33 29.40 20.22
CA VAL A 241 18.84 28.04 20.06
C VAL A 241 17.72 27.03 20.29
N ASN A 242 16.96 27.20 21.39
CA ASN A 242 15.83 26.33 21.70
C ASN A 242 14.80 26.31 20.56
N ARG A 243 14.46 27.49 20.00
CA ARG A 243 13.54 27.62 18.85
C ARG A 243 14.11 27.07 17.54
N SER A 244 15.43 27.02 17.34
CA SER A 244 16.03 26.37 16.17
C SER A 244 15.97 24.84 16.27
N ILE A 245 16.41 24.29 17.41
CA ILE A 245 16.36 22.85 17.68
C ILE A 245 14.91 22.35 17.66
N GLU A 246 13.96 23.05 18.31
CA GLU A 246 12.55 22.64 18.31
C GLU A 246 11.93 22.63 16.90
N ARG A 247 12.33 23.54 16.00
CA ARG A 247 11.89 23.52 14.58
C ARG A 247 12.57 22.42 13.76
N PHE A 248 13.75 21.95 14.15
CA PHE A 248 14.46 20.88 13.46
C PHE A 248 13.88 19.50 13.81
N ILE A 249 13.70 19.20 15.10
CA ILE A 249 13.26 17.88 15.62
C ILE A 249 11.79 17.53 15.34
N ASN A 250 10.99 18.53 14.94
CA ASN A 250 9.57 18.37 14.60
C ASN A 250 9.28 18.42 13.09
N ARG A 251 10.33 18.30 12.25
CA ARG A 251 10.16 18.00 10.82
C ARG A 251 9.73 16.53 10.64
N PRO A 252 8.97 16.19 9.58
CA PRO A 252 8.67 14.80 9.25
C PRO A 252 9.97 14.01 9.06
N ASP A 253 9.97 12.77 9.57
CA ASP A 253 11.06 11.78 9.52
C ASP A 253 12.44 12.22 10.07
N ALA A 254 12.56 13.42 10.64
CA ALA A 254 13.81 13.93 11.18
C ALA A 254 14.31 13.13 12.40
N PHE A 255 15.57 12.71 12.33
CA PHE A 255 16.32 12.16 13.44
C PHE A 255 17.74 12.75 13.38
N PRO A 256 18.07 13.76 14.20
CA PRO A 256 19.35 14.46 14.13
C PRO A 256 20.52 13.53 14.48
N ASP A 257 21.67 13.77 13.88
CA ASP A 257 22.96 13.40 14.50
C ASP A 257 23.48 14.53 15.41
N TYR A 258 24.65 14.33 16.04
CA TYR A 258 25.31 15.38 16.84
C TYR A 258 25.69 16.60 15.98
N SER A 259 26.13 16.37 14.74
CA SER A 259 26.58 17.39 13.79
C SER A 259 25.44 18.33 13.39
N ASP A 260 24.22 17.81 13.21
CA ASP A 260 22.99 18.54 12.93
C ASP A 260 22.63 19.49 14.07
N ILE A 261 22.63 18.99 15.30
CA ILE A 261 22.35 19.79 16.51
C ILE A 261 23.41 20.88 16.68
N LEU A 262 24.70 20.54 16.52
CA LEU A 262 25.80 21.50 16.58
C LEU A 262 25.73 22.54 15.44
N ARG A 263 25.25 22.17 14.25
CA ARG A 263 25.03 23.06 13.10
C ARG A 263 23.86 24.02 13.34
N GLU A 264 22.75 23.55 13.92
CA GLU A 264 21.64 24.43 14.34
C GLU A 264 22.05 25.38 15.47
N ILE A 265 22.84 24.93 16.45
CA ILE A 265 23.38 25.79 17.53
C ILE A 265 24.32 26.87 16.96
N ARG A 266 25.29 26.48 16.13
CA ARG A 266 26.21 27.44 15.46
C ARG A 266 25.43 28.42 14.58
N GLY A 267 24.43 27.94 13.83
CA GLY A 267 23.56 28.76 13.00
C GLY A 267 22.70 29.74 13.81
N ALA A 268 22.13 29.32 14.95
CA ALA A 268 21.41 30.20 15.86
C ALA A 268 22.33 31.24 16.50
N SER A 269 23.52 30.83 16.95
CA SER A 269 24.53 31.72 17.54
C SER A 269 24.96 32.83 16.58
N ALA A 270 25.24 32.47 15.32
CA ALA A 270 25.65 33.43 14.29
C ALA A 270 24.52 34.38 13.88
N ARG A 271 23.28 33.88 13.71
CA ARG A 271 22.11 34.72 13.35
C ARG A 271 21.72 35.72 14.43
N HIS A 272 21.95 35.40 15.70
CA HIS A 272 21.49 36.20 16.85
C HIS A 272 22.63 36.83 17.66
N GLY A 273 23.87 36.79 17.18
CA GLY A 273 25.01 37.46 17.82
C GLY A 273 25.37 36.95 19.22
N LEU A 274 25.04 35.71 19.56
CA LEU A 274 25.04 35.21 20.96
C LEU A 274 26.44 35.07 21.62
N GLY A 275 27.53 35.39 20.91
CA GLY A 275 28.89 35.41 21.46
C GLY A 275 29.44 34.06 21.94
N LEU A 276 28.79 32.94 21.62
CA LEU A 276 29.06 31.63 22.22
C LEU A 276 30.44 31.08 21.83
N GLY A 277 31.24 30.72 22.83
CA GLY A 277 32.56 30.12 22.60
C GLY A 277 32.45 28.71 21.99
N ARG A 278 33.43 28.30 21.19
CA ARG A 278 33.43 27.00 20.48
C ARG A 278 33.13 25.82 21.42
N ARG A 279 33.86 25.70 22.54
CA ARG A 279 33.68 24.63 23.54
C ARG A 279 32.31 24.68 24.21
N GLN A 280 31.76 25.88 24.43
CA GLN A 280 30.41 26.08 25.00
C GLN A 280 29.33 25.55 24.04
N MET A 281 29.44 25.85 22.74
CA MET A 281 28.55 25.30 21.72
C MET A 281 28.67 23.78 21.59
N GLU A 282 29.88 23.23 21.66
CA GLU A 282 30.13 21.79 21.58
C GLU A 282 29.55 21.02 22.78
N ASN A 283 29.65 21.58 24.00
CA ASN A 283 29.00 21.04 25.20
C ASN A 283 27.47 21.13 25.12
N MET A 284 26.91 22.31 24.78
CA MET A 284 25.45 22.47 24.64
C MET A 284 24.89 21.56 23.53
N ALA A 285 25.64 21.29 22.47
CA ALA A 285 25.25 20.33 21.45
C ALA A 285 25.20 18.90 21.99
N GLN A 286 26.12 18.50 22.88
CA GLN A 286 26.17 17.16 23.46
C GLN A 286 24.99 16.94 24.42
N GLU A 287 24.69 17.92 25.27
CA GLU A 287 23.54 17.91 26.17
C GLU A 287 22.22 17.89 25.40
N ALA A 288 22.05 18.83 24.45
CA ALA A 288 20.86 18.93 23.63
C ALA A 288 20.63 17.68 22.76
N PHE A 289 21.68 17.12 22.16
CA PHE A 289 21.60 15.87 21.39
C PHE A 289 21.12 14.70 22.25
N ARG A 290 21.59 14.58 23.49
CA ARG A 290 21.16 13.52 24.42
C ARG A 290 19.70 13.70 24.85
N GLU A 291 19.28 14.92 25.21
CA GLU A 291 17.89 15.23 25.58
C GLU A 291 16.91 14.97 24.42
N VAL A 292 17.27 15.45 23.22
CA VAL A 292 16.49 15.30 21.98
C VAL A 292 16.44 13.84 21.53
N GLY A 293 17.58 13.13 21.54
CA GLY A 293 17.68 11.73 21.15
C GLY A 293 16.79 10.84 22.00
N ASN A 294 16.84 11.01 23.32
CA ASN A 294 15.97 10.31 24.26
C ASN A 294 14.48 10.55 23.95
N ARG A 295 14.04 11.81 23.81
CA ARG A 295 12.63 12.13 23.49
C ARG A 295 12.19 11.64 22.11
N LEU A 296 13.08 11.63 21.11
CA LEU A 296 12.77 11.09 19.78
C LEU A 296 12.65 9.57 19.79
N GLN A 297 13.50 8.88 20.56
CA GLN A 297 13.42 7.43 20.77
C GLN A 297 12.16 7.06 21.54
N GLU A 298 11.85 7.76 22.63
CA GLU A 298 10.63 7.60 23.42
C GLU A 298 9.36 7.83 22.57
N ARG A 299 9.29 8.93 21.81
CA ARG A 299 8.17 9.21 20.89
C ARG A 299 8.00 8.12 19.84
N ARG A 300 9.10 7.56 19.30
CA ARG A 300 9.08 6.42 18.35
C ARG A 300 8.65 5.12 19.01
N HIS A 301 9.07 4.86 20.25
CA HIS A 301 8.70 3.66 21.01
C HIS A 301 7.22 3.69 21.40
N LEU A 302 6.72 4.81 21.92
CA LEU A 302 5.30 5.00 22.23
C LEU A 302 4.42 4.91 20.98
N ASP A 303 4.82 5.54 19.87
CA ASP A 303 4.09 5.41 18.60
C ASP A 303 4.06 3.96 18.08
N LEU A 304 5.16 3.20 18.21
CA LEU A 304 5.17 1.78 17.92
C LEU A 304 4.17 1.02 18.82
N VAL A 305 4.28 1.17 20.15
CA VAL A 305 3.46 0.43 21.13
C VAL A 305 1.96 0.70 20.94
N TYR A 306 1.55 1.97 20.78
CA TYR A 306 0.14 2.32 20.59
C TYR A 306 -0.44 2.00 19.21
N ASN A 307 0.41 1.66 18.22
CA ASN A 307 -0.02 1.35 16.85
C ASN A 307 0.49 -0.04 16.38
N PHE A 308 0.81 -0.94 17.31
CA PHE A 308 1.36 -2.26 17.01
C PHE A 308 0.27 -3.27 16.61
N GLY A 309 0.57 -4.11 15.63
CA GLY A 309 -0.22 -5.31 15.32
C GLY A 309 -1.58 -5.04 14.65
N SER A 310 -2.64 -5.65 15.20
CA SER A 310 -4.01 -5.67 14.68
C SER A 310 -5.02 -6.11 15.74
N HIS A 311 -6.29 -6.28 15.38
CA HIS A 311 -7.36 -6.81 16.26
C HIS A 311 -7.06 -8.20 16.84
N LEU A 312 -6.11 -8.94 16.26
CA LEU A 312 -5.61 -10.23 16.79
C LEU A 312 -4.67 -10.05 17.99
N THR A 313 -4.08 -8.86 18.19
CA THR A 313 -3.12 -8.55 19.25
C THR A 313 -3.63 -7.53 20.27
N ASP A 314 -4.71 -6.80 19.99
CA ASP A 314 -5.30 -5.77 20.87
C ASP A 314 -5.64 -6.26 22.30
N GLN A 315 -5.84 -7.57 22.48
CA GLN A 315 -6.17 -8.19 23.77
C GLN A 315 -4.95 -8.75 24.53
N TYR A 316 -3.74 -8.57 24.01
CA TYR A 316 -2.50 -9.04 24.65
C TYR A 316 -2.34 -8.43 26.06
N ARG A 317 -1.95 -9.27 27.01
CA ARG A 317 -1.55 -8.87 28.36
C ARG A 317 -0.23 -9.56 28.70
N PRO A 318 0.76 -8.85 29.30
CA PRO A 318 1.85 -9.53 29.99
C PRO A 318 1.26 -10.32 31.17
N GLY A 319 1.79 -11.52 31.38
CA GLY A 319 1.45 -12.39 32.52
C GLY A 319 2.41 -12.21 33.70
#